data_AF-A0A127B6S9-F1
#
_entry.id   AF-A0A127B6S9-F1
#
_cell.length_a   1.000
_cell.length_b   1.000
_cell.length_c   1.000
_cell.angle_alpha   90.00
_cell.angle_beta   90.00
_cell.angle_gamma   90.00
#
_symmetry.space_group_name_H-M   'P 1'
#
loop_
_entity.id
_entity.type
_entity.pdbx_description
1 polymer ?
#
loop_
_entity_poly.entity_id
_entity_poly.type
_entity_poly.pdbx_seq_one_letter_code
_entity_poly.pdbx_strand_id
1 'polypeptide(L)'
;MTRKLALLALLFILLAALPLIEPPAQAPTPDTSAMRTFLQSQYVPEVGLLRASVASYPDNETIWLANDNILAVRALKLLNSTLWRNVSRSLATYGVSYNGRVDPLLGRPLDGFYCPEVKTLGRVNSRRFNATFTLKLETANRSCVMRDWRSYADLVVYGALSDILQGKRDEAFRLYFHLLSMWDGNGFRDRAFSGVYQSYKCALFVYLYRALGEPEEGRSVYLSCSRILTMLQSKDGGIVTGYKAKNGRIIPIGDPNTETTSMTAIAFLGFPKDD
;
A
#
# COMPACT_ATOMS: atom_id res chain seq x y z
N MET A 1 67.41 -1.94 2.02
CA MET A 1 66.21 -1.11 1.77
C MET A 1 65.11 -1.91 1.06
N THR A 2 64.83 -3.16 1.47
CA THR A 2 64.17 -4.15 0.57
C THR A 2 62.97 -4.89 1.17
N ARG A 3 62.87 -5.05 2.51
CA ARG A 3 61.71 -5.70 3.15
C ARG A 3 60.54 -4.76 3.47
N LYS A 4 60.82 -3.50 3.86
CA LYS A 4 59.76 -2.53 4.21
C LYS A 4 58.96 -2.06 2.99
N LEU A 5 59.61 -1.87 1.83
CA LEU A 5 58.90 -1.52 0.59
C LEU A 5 58.04 -2.68 0.07
N ALA A 6 58.51 -3.92 0.20
CA ALA A 6 57.73 -5.10 -0.21
C ALA A 6 56.46 -5.29 0.65
N LEU A 7 56.55 -5.08 1.97
CA LEU A 7 55.37 -5.12 2.85
C LEU A 7 54.37 -4.00 2.55
N LEU A 8 54.85 -2.78 2.28
CA LEU A 8 53.99 -1.66 1.89
C LEU A 8 53.28 -1.90 0.55
N ALA A 9 53.98 -2.49 -0.43
CA ALA A 9 53.39 -2.85 -1.71
C ALA A 9 52.33 -3.95 -1.58
N LEU A 10 52.57 -4.97 -0.75
CA LEU A 10 51.59 -6.03 -0.47
C LEU A 10 50.36 -5.50 0.27
N LEU A 11 50.53 -4.55 1.21
CA LEU A 11 49.41 -3.92 1.91
C LEU A 11 48.56 -3.07 0.96
N PHE A 12 49.18 -2.35 0.02
CA PHE A 12 48.48 -1.58 -1.02
C PHE A 12 47.71 -2.47 -2.00
N ILE A 13 48.27 -3.62 -2.37
CA ILE A 13 47.58 -4.59 -3.23
C ILE A 13 46.40 -5.24 -2.49
N LEU A 14 46.53 -5.55 -1.19
CA LEU A 14 45.41 -6.06 -0.39
C LEU A 14 44.30 -5.01 -0.16
N LEU A 15 44.66 -3.73 -0.01
CA LEU A 15 43.68 -2.63 0.09
C LEU A 15 43.00 -2.31 -1.25
N ALA A 16 43.69 -2.50 -2.38
CA ALA A 16 43.13 -2.32 -3.72
C ALA A 16 42.34 -3.55 -4.23
N ALA A 17 42.54 -4.72 -3.62
CA ALA A 17 41.84 -5.97 -3.94
C ALA A 17 40.61 -6.24 -3.04
N LEU A 18 40.29 -5.32 -2.12
CA LEU A 18 38.97 -5.31 -1.50
C LEU A 18 37.96 -5.00 -2.62
N PRO A 19 37.05 -5.93 -2.98
CA PRO A 19 35.97 -5.56 -3.87
C PRO A 19 35.28 -4.36 -3.23
N LEU A 20 35.11 -3.29 -3.98
CA LEU A 20 34.16 -2.23 -3.64
C LEU A 20 32.83 -2.95 -3.47
N ILE A 21 32.47 -3.26 -2.22
CA ILE A 21 31.15 -3.76 -1.88
C ILE A 21 30.25 -2.58 -2.18
N GLU A 22 29.66 -2.56 -3.37
CA GLU A 22 28.62 -1.61 -3.69
C GLU A 22 27.59 -1.74 -2.56
N PRO A 23 27.23 -0.62 -1.89
CA PRO A 23 26.20 -0.68 -0.88
C PRO A 23 24.97 -1.29 -1.54
N PRO A 24 24.27 -2.22 -0.86
CA PRO A 24 23.13 -2.91 -1.42
C PRO A 24 22.17 -1.89 -2.03
N ALA A 25 21.82 -2.07 -3.30
CA ALA A 25 20.97 -1.14 -4.03
C ALA A 25 19.73 -0.80 -3.20
N GLN A 26 19.60 0.48 -2.85
CA GLN A 26 18.46 0.97 -2.07
C GLN A 26 17.19 0.81 -2.92
N ALA A 27 16.11 0.31 -2.32
CA ALA A 27 14.84 0.16 -3.00
C ALA A 27 14.35 1.53 -3.49
N PRO A 28 13.95 1.68 -4.77
CA PRO A 28 13.38 2.93 -5.25
C PRO A 28 12.06 3.21 -4.55
N THR A 29 11.80 4.46 -4.17
CA THR A 29 10.57 4.86 -3.49
C THR A 29 9.77 5.84 -4.36
N PRO A 30 8.43 5.74 -4.39
CA PRO A 30 7.58 6.76 -5.00
C PRO A 30 7.81 8.16 -4.41
N ASP A 31 7.61 9.21 -5.20
CA ASP A 31 7.69 10.60 -4.76
C ASP A 31 6.54 10.93 -3.80
N THR A 32 6.90 11.15 -2.54
CA THR A 32 5.93 11.43 -1.46
C THR A 32 5.29 12.81 -1.58
N SER A 33 5.99 13.81 -2.12
CA SER A 33 5.43 15.14 -2.37
C SER A 33 4.37 15.09 -3.46
N ALA A 34 4.63 14.31 -4.51
CA ALA A 34 3.68 14.08 -5.58
C ALA A 34 2.44 13.31 -5.07
N MET A 35 2.61 12.24 -4.27
CA MET A 35 1.47 11.53 -3.65
C MET A 35 0.61 12.44 -2.77
N ARG A 36 1.25 13.32 -1.98
CA ARG A 36 0.53 14.32 -1.17
C ARG A 36 -0.32 15.25 -2.03
N THR A 37 0.27 15.78 -3.09
CA THR A 37 -0.40 16.68 -4.04
C THR A 37 -1.58 15.97 -4.71
N PHE A 38 -1.39 14.72 -5.12
CA PHE A 38 -2.45 13.89 -5.67
C PHE A 38 -3.63 13.75 -4.69
N LEU A 39 -3.38 13.30 -3.46
CA LEU A 39 -4.45 13.09 -2.47
C LEU A 39 -5.19 14.40 -2.15
N GLN A 40 -4.46 15.52 -2.01
CA GLN A 40 -5.09 16.84 -1.82
C GLN A 40 -5.96 17.25 -3.03
N SER A 41 -5.57 16.86 -4.24
CA SER A 41 -6.35 17.14 -5.44
C SER A 41 -7.67 16.36 -5.51
N GLN A 42 -7.78 15.22 -4.82
CA GLN A 42 -9.02 14.43 -4.76
C GLN A 42 -10.05 14.96 -3.75
N TYR A 43 -9.71 15.99 -2.97
CA TYR A 43 -10.59 16.53 -1.94
C TYR A 43 -11.84 17.20 -2.51
N VAL A 44 -13.01 16.75 -2.06
CA VAL A 44 -14.36 17.27 -2.37
C VAL A 44 -14.82 18.15 -1.20
N PRO A 45 -14.72 19.48 -1.29
CA PRO A 45 -14.97 20.37 -0.15
C PRO A 45 -16.39 20.29 0.41
N GLU A 46 -17.39 19.99 -0.44
CA GLU A 46 -18.81 19.95 -0.05
C GLU A 46 -19.15 18.84 0.94
N VAL A 47 -18.32 17.79 1.02
CA VAL A 47 -18.47 16.68 1.96
C VAL A 47 -17.23 16.53 2.86
N GLY A 48 -16.15 17.23 2.54
CA GLY A 48 -14.90 17.19 3.27
C GLY A 48 -14.19 15.83 3.24
N LEU A 49 -14.37 15.05 2.17
CA LEU A 49 -13.77 13.74 1.92
C LEU A 49 -13.08 13.73 0.53
N LEU A 50 -12.26 12.72 0.27
CA LEU A 50 -11.62 12.48 -1.02
C LEU A 50 -12.50 11.56 -1.87
N ARG A 51 -12.58 11.83 -3.18
CA ARG A 51 -13.19 10.92 -4.17
C ARG A 51 -12.32 9.69 -4.43
N ALA A 52 -12.93 8.61 -4.88
CA ALA A 52 -12.24 7.34 -5.06
C ALA A 52 -11.23 7.38 -6.21
N SER A 53 -11.69 7.75 -7.42
CA SER A 53 -10.83 7.75 -8.61
C SER A 53 -10.94 8.99 -9.47
N VAL A 54 -9.99 9.14 -10.40
CA VAL A 54 -9.91 10.30 -11.30
C VAL A 54 -10.92 10.22 -12.44
N ALA A 55 -10.98 9.07 -13.12
CA ALA A 55 -11.71 8.88 -14.36
C ALA A 55 -12.44 7.52 -14.45
N SER A 56 -11.99 6.49 -13.74
CA SER A 56 -12.60 5.15 -13.83
C SER A 56 -14.00 5.12 -13.24
N TYR A 57 -15.01 4.86 -14.06
CA TYR A 57 -16.40 4.67 -13.62
C TYR A 57 -16.61 3.26 -13.05
N PRO A 58 -17.37 3.10 -11.94
CA PRO A 58 -18.13 4.12 -11.21
C PRO A 58 -17.35 4.86 -10.10
N ASP A 59 -16.06 4.59 -9.94
CA ASP A 59 -15.25 5.15 -8.84
C ASP A 59 -15.00 6.66 -8.99
N ASN A 60 -15.00 7.20 -10.20
CA ASN A 60 -14.91 8.63 -10.47
C ASN A 60 -16.14 9.42 -9.97
N GLU A 61 -17.24 8.73 -9.63
CA GLU A 61 -18.47 9.27 -9.04
C GLU A 61 -18.78 8.64 -7.67
N THR A 62 -17.80 8.01 -7.04
CA THR A 62 -17.94 7.37 -5.72
C THR A 62 -16.99 7.99 -4.70
N ILE A 63 -17.46 8.11 -3.46
CA ILE A 63 -16.64 8.44 -2.28
C ILE A 63 -16.77 7.27 -1.32
N TRP A 64 -15.69 6.49 -1.14
CA TRP A 64 -15.66 5.42 -0.14
C TRP A 64 -15.20 5.98 1.21
N LEU A 65 -16.06 5.88 2.22
CA LEU A 65 -15.74 6.41 3.55
C LEU A 65 -14.63 5.61 4.21
N ALA A 66 -14.61 4.28 4.04
CA ALA A 66 -13.62 3.43 4.68
C ALA A 66 -12.36 3.24 3.84
N ASN A 67 -12.48 2.48 2.76
CA ASN A 67 -11.35 2.01 1.94
C ASN A 67 -10.52 3.15 1.34
N ASP A 68 -11.14 4.28 0.98
CA ASP A 68 -10.39 5.49 0.59
C ASP A 68 -10.07 6.37 1.80
N ASN A 69 -11.09 6.84 2.51
CA ASN A 69 -10.94 8.02 3.35
C ASN A 69 -10.33 7.74 4.73
N ILE A 70 -10.58 6.58 5.34
CA ILE A 70 -9.88 6.22 6.59
C ILE A 70 -8.37 6.06 6.29
N LEU A 71 -8.02 5.38 5.19
CA LEU A 71 -6.62 5.25 4.76
C LEU A 71 -6.02 6.61 4.40
N ALA A 72 -6.79 7.48 3.73
CA ALA A 72 -6.35 8.82 3.38
C ALA A 72 -6.05 9.68 4.61
N VAL A 73 -6.79 9.55 5.72
CA VAL A 73 -6.44 10.26 6.98
C VAL A 73 -5.03 9.89 7.42
N ARG A 74 -4.72 8.59 7.49
CA ARG A 74 -3.40 8.11 7.90
C ARG A 74 -2.32 8.54 6.91
N ALA A 75 -2.55 8.35 5.61
CA ALA A 75 -1.62 8.74 4.56
C ALA A 75 -1.33 10.24 4.57
N LEU A 76 -2.36 11.10 4.63
CA LEU A 76 -2.20 12.56 4.67
C LEU A 76 -1.44 13.02 5.93
N LYS A 77 -1.63 12.34 7.08
CA LYS A 77 -0.86 12.61 8.30
C LYS A 77 0.62 12.27 8.12
N LEU A 78 0.93 11.07 7.62
CA LEU A 78 2.31 10.64 7.31
C LEU A 78 2.98 11.54 6.27
N LEU A 79 2.19 12.04 5.32
CA LEU A 79 2.62 12.98 4.30
C LEU A 79 2.62 14.44 4.79
N ASN A 80 2.51 14.74 6.08
CA ASN A 80 2.54 16.13 6.60
C ASN A 80 1.54 17.10 5.94
N SER A 81 0.38 16.61 5.52
CA SER A 81 -0.72 17.43 4.98
C SER A 81 -1.75 17.75 6.06
N THR A 82 -1.99 19.03 6.37
CA THR A 82 -2.99 19.43 7.38
C THR A 82 -4.42 19.01 7.02
N LEU A 83 -4.67 18.62 5.77
CA LEU A 83 -5.97 18.15 5.27
C LEU A 83 -6.50 16.92 6.02
N TRP A 84 -5.62 16.09 6.60
CA TRP A 84 -6.04 14.91 7.38
C TRP A 84 -7.03 15.27 8.49
N ARG A 85 -6.91 16.47 9.10
CA ARG A 85 -7.80 16.95 10.17
C ARG A 85 -9.22 17.18 9.67
N ASN A 86 -9.36 17.68 8.44
CA ASN A 86 -10.67 17.93 7.84
C ASN A 86 -11.34 16.61 7.47
N VAL A 87 -10.60 15.71 6.80
CA VAL A 87 -11.11 14.38 6.43
C VAL A 87 -11.52 13.58 7.66
N SER A 88 -10.69 13.60 8.71
CA SER A 88 -10.99 12.94 9.99
C SER A 88 -12.25 13.50 10.66
N ARG A 89 -12.41 14.83 10.68
CA ARG A 89 -13.63 15.46 11.21
C ARG A 89 -14.87 15.08 10.41
N SER A 90 -14.78 15.03 9.09
CA SER A 90 -15.89 14.60 8.23
C SER A 90 -16.25 13.14 8.47
N LEU A 91 -15.27 12.23 8.58
CA LEU A 91 -15.56 10.82 8.90
C LEU A 91 -16.27 10.66 10.25
N ALA A 92 -15.93 11.49 11.24
CA ALA A 92 -16.60 11.50 12.54
C ALA A 92 -18.08 11.88 12.45
N THR A 93 -18.49 12.75 11.52
CA THR A 93 -19.93 13.09 11.35
C THR A 93 -20.74 11.92 10.79
N TYR A 94 -20.09 10.98 10.10
CA TYR A 94 -20.69 9.73 9.64
C TYR A 94 -20.56 8.59 10.66
N GLY A 95 -19.91 8.82 11.81
CA GLY A 95 -19.63 7.77 12.79
C GLY A 95 -18.66 6.69 12.29
N VAL A 96 -17.81 7.02 11.31
CA VAL A 96 -16.89 6.07 10.68
C VAL A 96 -15.47 6.27 11.22
N SER A 97 -14.89 5.21 11.79
CA SER A 97 -13.49 5.21 12.28
C SER A 97 -12.74 3.92 11.94
N TYR A 98 -13.44 2.86 11.57
CA TYR A 98 -12.92 1.56 11.16
C TYR A 98 -13.99 0.84 10.32
N ASN A 99 -13.63 -0.24 9.64
CA ASN A 99 -14.60 -1.03 8.87
C ASN A 99 -14.53 -2.55 9.06
N GLY A 100 -13.60 -3.04 9.89
CA GLY A 100 -13.39 -4.45 10.13
C GLY A 100 -12.73 -5.18 8.95
N ARG A 101 -12.09 -4.46 8.02
CA ARG A 101 -11.46 -5.05 6.83
C ARG A 101 -10.01 -4.58 6.67
N VAL A 102 -9.79 -3.27 6.50
CA VAL A 102 -8.45 -2.69 6.27
C VAL A 102 -7.76 -2.24 7.56
N ASP A 103 -8.43 -2.44 8.70
CA ASP A 103 -8.03 -1.99 10.04
C ASP A 103 -6.59 -2.38 10.46
N PRO A 104 -6.00 -3.52 10.04
CA PRO A 104 -4.60 -3.83 10.38
C PRO A 104 -3.58 -2.85 9.81
N LEU A 105 -3.91 -2.11 8.75
CA LEU A 105 -3.07 -1.03 8.22
C LEU A 105 -3.04 0.20 9.15
N LEU A 106 -3.94 0.23 10.14
CA LEU A 106 -4.21 1.34 11.04
C LEU A 106 -4.01 0.92 12.52
N GLY A 107 -3.22 -0.12 12.74
CA GLY A 107 -2.86 -0.60 14.08
C GLY A 107 -3.94 -1.39 14.82
N ARG A 108 -5.00 -1.83 14.14
CA ARG A 108 -6.11 -2.58 14.77
C ARG A 108 -6.19 -4.02 14.23
N PRO A 109 -6.14 -5.06 15.09
CA PRO A 109 -6.27 -6.43 14.64
C PRO A 109 -7.69 -6.74 14.16
N LEU A 110 -7.82 -7.73 13.29
CA LEU A 110 -9.11 -8.25 12.82
C LEU A 110 -9.73 -9.23 13.82
N ASP A 111 -11.05 -9.21 13.94
CA ASP A 111 -11.86 -10.20 14.66
C ASP A 111 -12.22 -11.42 13.78
N GLY A 112 -12.05 -11.31 12.46
CA GLY A 112 -12.24 -12.38 11.50
C GLY A 112 -12.17 -11.90 10.05
N PHE A 113 -12.31 -12.83 9.11
CA PHE A 113 -12.43 -12.53 7.68
C PHE A 113 -13.87 -12.73 7.22
N TYR A 114 -14.49 -11.64 6.79
CA TYR A 114 -15.91 -11.59 6.45
C TYR A 114 -16.13 -11.05 5.05
N CYS A 115 -17.25 -11.41 4.43
CA CYS A 115 -17.65 -10.87 3.14
C CYS A 115 -17.91 -9.36 3.26
N PRO A 116 -17.70 -8.57 2.19
CA PRO A 116 -18.03 -7.15 2.21
C PRO A 116 -19.55 -6.94 2.22
N GLU A 117 -20.00 -5.95 2.98
CA GLU A 117 -21.34 -5.36 2.90
C GLU A 117 -21.18 -3.87 2.55
N VAL A 118 -21.86 -3.42 1.49
CA VAL A 118 -21.81 -2.03 1.02
C VAL A 118 -23.12 -1.32 1.35
N LYS A 119 -23.02 -0.15 1.99
CA LYS A 119 -24.15 0.73 2.30
C LYS A 119 -24.00 2.05 1.54
N THR A 120 -25.06 2.47 0.87
CA THR A 120 -25.16 3.81 0.27
C THR A 120 -25.68 4.77 1.34
N LEU A 121 -24.92 5.81 1.65
CA LEU A 121 -25.24 6.77 2.70
C LEU A 121 -25.90 8.04 2.18
N GLY A 122 -25.75 8.33 0.89
CA GLY A 122 -26.34 9.51 0.27
C GLY A 122 -25.62 9.93 -1.00
N ARG A 123 -25.93 11.15 -1.46
CA ARG A 123 -25.31 11.77 -2.64
C ARG A 123 -24.93 13.21 -2.33
N VAL A 124 -23.87 13.72 -2.96
CA VAL A 124 -23.44 15.12 -2.85
C VAL A 124 -23.08 15.65 -4.22
N ASN A 125 -23.53 16.88 -4.53
CA ASN A 125 -23.12 17.58 -5.73
C ASN A 125 -21.82 18.34 -5.44
N SER A 126 -20.80 18.15 -6.28
CA SER A 126 -19.57 18.93 -6.19
C SER A 126 -19.46 19.91 -7.34
N ARG A 127 -19.31 21.19 -6.99
CA ARG A 127 -19.07 22.25 -7.98
C ARG A 127 -17.66 22.14 -8.56
N ARG A 128 -16.69 21.76 -7.72
CA ARG A 128 -15.28 21.60 -8.13
C ARG A 128 -15.12 20.57 -9.24
N PHE A 129 -15.80 19.44 -9.12
CA PHE A 129 -15.68 18.32 -10.06
C PHE A 129 -16.79 18.30 -11.11
N ASN A 130 -17.77 19.20 -11.01
CA ASN A 130 -18.96 19.20 -11.86
C ASN A 130 -19.63 17.81 -11.94
N ALA A 131 -19.79 17.16 -10.78
CA ALA A 131 -20.26 15.78 -10.68
C ALA A 131 -21.09 15.57 -9.41
N THR A 132 -21.94 14.54 -9.41
CA THR A 132 -22.66 14.08 -8.22
C THR A 132 -22.00 12.80 -7.70
N PHE A 133 -21.44 12.85 -6.50
CA PHE A 133 -20.82 11.69 -5.87
C PHE A 133 -21.82 10.89 -5.06
N THR A 134 -21.74 9.56 -5.15
CA THR A 134 -22.43 8.64 -4.24
C THR A 134 -21.52 8.29 -3.07
N LEU A 135 -22.01 8.51 -1.85
CA LEU A 135 -21.28 8.17 -0.63
C LEU A 135 -21.54 6.71 -0.30
N LYS A 136 -20.47 5.91 -0.18
CA LYS A 136 -20.55 4.48 0.12
C LYS A 136 -19.66 4.10 1.29
N LEU A 137 -20.15 3.15 2.08
CA LEU A 137 -19.41 2.55 3.18
C LEU A 137 -19.39 1.03 3.00
N GLU A 138 -18.20 0.48 2.81
CA GLU A 138 -17.96 -0.97 2.88
C GLU A 138 -17.60 -1.37 4.32
N THR A 139 -18.26 -2.40 4.85
CA THR A 139 -18.01 -2.98 6.18
C THR A 139 -17.94 -4.51 6.13
N ALA A 140 -17.40 -5.11 7.17
CA ALA A 140 -17.42 -6.56 7.37
C ALA A 140 -18.84 -7.09 7.68
N ASN A 141 -19.37 -7.98 6.82
CA ASN A 141 -20.62 -8.70 7.08
C ASN A 141 -20.37 -9.90 8.00
N ARG A 142 -20.56 -9.74 9.31
CA ARG A 142 -20.30 -10.79 10.30
C ARG A 142 -21.14 -12.07 10.11
N SER A 143 -22.23 -12.00 9.36
CA SER A 143 -23.06 -13.17 9.02
C SER A 143 -22.48 -14.00 7.86
N CYS A 144 -21.46 -13.49 7.15
CA CYS A 144 -20.84 -14.14 6.00
C CYS A 144 -19.33 -14.28 6.23
N VAL A 145 -18.91 -15.47 6.68
CA VAL A 145 -17.48 -15.78 6.94
C VAL A 145 -16.80 -16.21 5.64
N MET A 146 -15.68 -15.57 5.31
CA MET A 146 -14.84 -15.97 4.17
C MET A 146 -13.89 -17.08 4.59
N ARG A 147 -14.21 -18.34 4.23
CA ARG A 147 -13.40 -19.50 4.60
C ARG A 147 -12.12 -19.64 3.79
N ASP A 148 -12.11 -19.05 2.60
CA ASP A 148 -11.05 -19.12 1.59
C ASP A 148 -10.20 -17.84 1.54
N TRP A 149 -10.24 -17.00 2.58
CA TRP A 149 -9.49 -15.74 2.62
C TRP A 149 -7.98 -15.90 2.35
N ARG A 150 -7.40 -17.04 2.72
CA ARG A 150 -5.99 -17.37 2.45
C ARG A 150 -5.65 -17.54 0.96
N SER A 151 -6.64 -17.57 0.08
CA SER A 151 -6.46 -17.58 -1.38
C SER A 151 -6.36 -16.17 -1.98
N TYR A 152 -6.45 -15.12 -1.17
CA TYR A 152 -6.40 -13.72 -1.57
C TYR A 152 -5.19 -13.04 -0.90
N ALA A 153 -4.28 -12.48 -1.69
CA ALA A 153 -2.98 -12.00 -1.20
C ALA A 153 -3.12 -10.82 -0.22
N ASP A 154 -4.09 -9.94 -0.46
CA ASP A 154 -4.40 -8.80 0.40
C ASP A 154 -4.93 -9.24 1.77
N LEU A 155 -5.83 -10.22 1.80
CA LEU A 155 -6.34 -10.79 3.05
C LEU A 155 -5.25 -11.56 3.81
N VAL A 156 -4.32 -12.22 3.11
CA VAL A 156 -3.12 -12.82 3.71
C VAL A 156 -2.26 -11.76 4.41
N VAL A 157 -2.06 -10.60 3.78
CA VAL A 157 -1.34 -9.48 4.41
C VAL A 157 -2.09 -8.96 5.64
N TYR A 158 -3.39 -8.73 5.55
CA TYR A 158 -4.18 -8.27 6.71
C TYR A 158 -4.13 -9.26 7.88
N GLY A 159 -4.14 -10.56 7.58
CA GLY A 159 -3.95 -11.62 8.58
C GLY A 159 -2.59 -11.54 9.26
N ALA A 160 -1.52 -11.44 8.48
CA ALA A 160 -0.17 -11.36 9.01
C ALA A 160 0.04 -10.10 9.87
N LEU A 161 -0.48 -8.95 9.43
CA LEU A 161 -0.45 -7.71 10.21
C LEU A 161 -1.27 -7.83 11.51
N SER A 162 -2.44 -8.45 11.45
CA SER A 162 -3.27 -8.73 12.63
C SER A 162 -2.53 -9.62 13.64
N ASP A 163 -1.80 -10.63 13.16
CA ASP A 163 -0.96 -11.49 14.00
C ASP A 163 0.21 -10.72 14.62
N ILE A 164 0.86 -9.82 13.88
CA ILE A 164 1.90 -8.91 14.43
C ILE A 164 1.33 -8.06 15.56
N LEU A 165 0.16 -7.45 15.36
CA LEU A 165 -0.51 -6.60 16.35
C LEU A 165 -0.91 -7.37 17.61
N GLN A 166 -1.14 -8.67 17.50
CA GLN A 166 -1.45 -9.57 18.61
C GLN A 166 -0.20 -10.23 19.23
N GLY A 167 1.00 -9.90 18.77
CA GLY A 167 2.25 -10.50 19.24
C GLY A 167 2.51 -11.92 18.73
N LYS A 168 1.73 -12.41 17.77
CA LYS A 168 1.83 -13.77 17.18
C LYS A 168 2.81 -13.79 16.01
N ARG A 169 4.07 -13.47 16.28
CA ARG A 169 5.10 -13.27 15.23
C ARG A 169 5.32 -14.51 14.36
N ASP A 170 5.29 -15.71 14.93
CA ASP A 170 5.49 -16.95 14.17
C ASP A 170 4.35 -17.21 13.18
N GLU A 171 3.10 -16.93 13.57
CA GLU A 171 1.94 -17.04 12.68
C GLU A 171 2.00 -16.00 11.55
N ALA A 172 2.44 -14.78 11.86
CA ALA A 172 2.68 -13.76 10.85
C ALA A 172 3.72 -14.19 9.81
N PHE A 173 4.81 -14.85 10.23
CA PHE A 173 5.79 -15.42 9.31
C PHE A 173 5.24 -16.57 8.47
N ARG A 174 4.37 -17.43 9.01
CA ARG A 174 3.70 -18.47 8.20
C ARG A 174 2.86 -17.86 7.09
N LEU A 175 2.08 -16.82 7.40
CA LEU A 175 1.30 -16.08 6.40
C LEU A 175 2.21 -15.34 5.41
N TYR A 176 3.34 -14.80 5.87
CA TYR A 176 4.34 -14.16 5.02
C TYR A 176 4.94 -15.12 3.98
N PHE A 177 5.36 -16.32 4.40
CA PHE A 177 5.86 -17.33 3.46
C PHE A 177 4.78 -17.83 2.50
N HIS A 178 3.54 -17.95 2.97
CA HIS A 178 2.40 -18.24 2.11
C HIS A 178 2.17 -17.14 1.06
N LEU A 179 2.26 -15.86 1.45
CA LEU A 179 2.19 -14.72 0.54
C LEU A 179 3.31 -14.74 -0.51
N LEU A 180 4.54 -15.06 -0.10
CA LEU A 180 5.67 -15.19 -1.03
C LEU A 180 5.42 -16.27 -2.09
N SER A 181 4.73 -17.36 -1.75
CA SER A 181 4.37 -18.40 -2.71
C SER A 181 3.40 -17.94 -3.81
N MET A 182 2.67 -16.83 -3.58
CA MET A 182 1.77 -16.23 -4.57
C MET A 182 2.50 -15.32 -5.57
N TRP A 183 3.77 -14.98 -5.32
CA TRP A 183 4.56 -14.14 -6.22
C TRP A 183 5.05 -14.95 -7.42
N ASP A 184 4.61 -14.60 -8.62
CA ASP A 184 4.95 -15.34 -9.85
C ASP A 184 6.14 -14.75 -10.64
N GLY A 185 6.90 -13.86 -10.00
CA GLY A 185 7.97 -13.09 -10.64
C GLY A 185 7.52 -11.72 -11.16
N ASN A 186 6.22 -11.50 -11.36
CA ASN A 186 5.69 -10.22 -11.88
C ASN A 186 4.71 -9.55 -10.92
N GLY A 187 3.98 -10.33 -10.13
CA GLY A 187 3.00 -9.84 -9.17
C GLY A 187 2.45 -10.97 -8.30
N PHE A 188 1.55 -10.61 -7.39
CA PHE A 188 0.82 -11.59 -6.58
C PHE A 188 -0.33 -12.19 -7.40
N ARG A 189 -0.14 -13.41 -7.88
CA ARG A 189 -1.12 -14.19 -8.63
C ARG A 189 -1.97 -15.01 -7.67
N ASP A 190 -2.92 -14.33 -7.06
CA ASP A 190 -3.88 -14.95 -6.15
C ASP A 190 -5.20 -15.32 -6.86
N ARG A 191 -6.20 -15.75 -6.10
CA ARG A 191 -7.49 -16.19 -6.66
C ARG A 191 -8.24 -15.09 -7.43
N ALA A 192 -8.04 -13.83 -7.07
CA ALA A 192 -8.69 -12.70 -7.74
C ALA A 192 -7.96 -12.27 -9.03
N PHE A 193 -6.78 -12.82 -9.32
CA PHE A 193 -6.03 -12.45 -10.51
C PHE A 193 -6.76 -12.85 -11.80
N SER A 194 -7.04 -11.86 -12.65
CA SER A 194 -7.71 -12.04 -13.95
C SER A 194 -6.93 -11.37 -15.10
N GLY A 195 -5.61 -11.57 -15.14
CA GLY A 195 -4.75 -11.05 -16.22
C GLY A 195 -4.24 -9.62 -16.03
N VAL A 196 -4.59 -8.96 -14.92
CA VAL A 196 -4.06 -7.66 -14.49
C VAL A 196 -3.65 -7.79 -13.03
N TYR A 197 -2.40 -7.45 -12.73
CA TYR A 197 -1.93 -7.37 -11.35
C TYR A 197 -2.42 -6.09 -10.70
N GLN A 198 -2.68 -6.14 -9.39
CA GLN A 198 -3.14 -4.99 -8.61
C GLN A 198 -1.95 -4.37 -7.88
N SER A 199 -1.72 -3.07 -8.07
CA SER A 199 -0.56 -2.38 -7.52
C SER A 199 -0.62 -2.25 -6.01
N TYR A 200 -1.81 -2.12 -5.42
CA TYR A 200 -1.97 -2.07 -3.97
C TYR A 200 -1.43 -3.33 -3.28
N LYS A 201 -1.42 -4.50 -3.93
CA LYS A 201 -0.83 -5.72 -3.36
C LYS A 201 0.69 -5.61 -3.20
N CYS A 202 1.36 -4.87 -4.09
CA CYS A 202 2.77 -4.52 -3.91
C CYS A 202 2.96 -3.59 -2.71
N ALA A 203 2.08 -2.60 -2.51
CA ALA A 203 2.13 -1.71 -1.35
C ALA A 203 1.92 -2.48 -0.04
N LEU A 204 0.93 -3.38 0.00
CA LEU A 204 0.66 -4.27 1.12
C LEU A 204 1.87 -5.15 1.47
N PHE A 205 2.54 -5.73 0.45
CA PHE A 205 3.76 -6.50 0.67
C PHE A 205 4.89 -5.65 1.26
N VAL A 206 5.15 -4.47 0.69
CA VAL A 206 6.18 -3.53 1.19
C VAL A 206 5.92 -3.20 2.67
N TYR A 207 4.67 -2.93 3.02
CA TYR A 207 4.30 -2.62 4.40
C TYR A 207 4.56 -3.80 5.34
N LEU A 208 4.09 -5.00 4.99
CA LEU A 208 4.29 -6.22 5.78
C LEU A 208 5.78 -6.58 5.93
N TYR A 209 6.54 -6.49 4.84
CA TYR A 209 7.98 -6.75 4.82
C TYR A 209 8.73 -5.89 5.84
N ARG A 210 8.46 -4.59 5.83
CA ARG A 210 9.03 -3.63 6.79
C ARG A 210 8.53 -3.90 8.20
N ALA A 211 7.25 -4.19 8.38
CA ALA A 211 6.67 -4.52 9.70
C ALA A 211 7.27 -5.80 10.33
N LEU A 212 7.72 -6.76 9.51
CA LEU A 212 8.41 -7.96 9.97
C LEU A 212 9.90 -7.74 10.26
N GLY A 213 10.43 -6.55 10.00
CA GLY A 213 11.86 -6.26 10.21
C GLY A 213 12.74 -6.68 9.04
N GLU A 214 12.21 -6.60 7.81
CA GLU A 214 12.97 -6.77 6.57
C GLU A 214 13.71 -8.11 6.47
N PRO A 215 12.99 -9.25 6.55
CA PRO A 215 13.61 -10.57 6.44
C PRO A 215 14.39 -10.72 5.11
N GLU A 216 15.40 -11.59 5.09
CA GLU A 216 16.16 -11.83 3.87
C GLU A 216 15.29 -12.52 2.81
N GLU A 217 14.47 -13.48 3.24
CA GLU A 217 13.43 -14.07 2.42
C GLU A 217 12.46 -12.97 1.97
N GLY A 218 12.26 -12.86 0.65
CA GLY A 218 11.39 -11.85 0.06
C GLY A 218 12.03 -10.49 -0.19
N ARG A 219 13.33 -10.30 0.10
CA ARG A 219 14.08 -9.10 -0.28
C ARG A 219 13.97 -8.77 -1.78
N SER A 220 14.03 -9.78 -2.64
CA SER A 220 13.85 -9.63 -4.10
C SER A 220 12.44 -9.19 -4.49
N VAL A 221 11.42 -9.67 -3.77
CA VAL A 221 10.02 -9.27 -3.95
C VAL A 221 9.81 -7.84 -3.47
N TYR A 222 10.45 -7.43 -2.37
CA TYR A 222 10.42 -6.06 -1.85
C TYR A 222 11.01 -5.07 -2.87
N LEU A 223 12.19 -5.37 -3.42
CA LEU A 223 12.81 -4.55 -4.46
C LEU A 223 11.93 -4.46 -5.72
N SER A 224 11.33 -5.59 -6.12
CA SER A 224 10.42 -5.64 -7.26
C SER A 224 9.17 -4.80 -7.04
N CYS A 225 8.51 -4.96 -5.89
CA CYS A 225 7.31 -4.19 -5.51
C CYS A 225 7.61 -2.70 -5.46
N SER A 226 8.74 -2.31 -4.86
CA SER A 226 9.15 -0.91 -4.74
C SER A 226 9.41 -0.27 -6.11
N ARG A 227 10.05 -1.02 -7.03
CA ARG A 227 10.24 -0.60 -8.42
C ARG A 227 8.91 -0.46 -9.16
N ILE A 228 8.02 -1.44 -9.02
CA ILE A 228 6.70 -1.43 -9.66
C ILE A 228 5.91 -0.20 -9.20
N LEU A 229 5.82 0.06 -7.90
CA LEU A 229 5.10 1.22 -7.35
C LEU A 229 5.69 2.55 -7.85
N THR A 230 7.03 2.65 -7.92
CA THR A 230 7.71 3.83 -8.46
C THR A 230 7.38 4.03 -9.94
N MET A 231 7.36 2.96 -10.74
CA MET A 231 7.01 3.03 -12.17
C MET A 231 5.52 3.30 -12.42
N LEU A 232 4.64 2.94 -11.48
CA LEU A 232 3.20 3.14 -11.56
C LEU A 232 2.75 4.49 -10.99
N GLN A 233 3.67 5.30 -10.46
CA GLN A 233 3.36 6.66 -10.09
C GLN A 233 3.12 7.50 -11.35
N SER A 234 1.91 8.02 -11.48
CA SER A 234 1.50 8.84 -12.60
C SER A 234 2.02 10.28 -12.48
N LYS A 235 1.92 11.03 -13.57
CA LYS A 235 2.34 12.44 -13.66
C LYS A 235 1.64 13.38 -12.67
N ASP A 236 0.44 13.03 -12.22
CA ASP A 236 -0.33 13.78 -11.21
C ASP A 236 -0.01 13.34 -9.77
N GLY A 237 0.91 12.37 -9.62
CA GLY A 237 1.47 11.91 -8.34
C GLY A 237 0.76 10.71 -7.72
N GLY A 238 -0.41 10.31 -8.23
CA GLY A 238 -1.14 9.14 -7.76
C GLY A 238 -0.48 7.83 -8.19
N ILE A 239 -0.92 6.72 -7.62
CA ILE A 239 -0.46 5.38 -8.00
C ILE A 239 -1.53 4.69 -8.83
N VAL A 240 -1.19 4.30 -10.07
CA VAL A 240 -2.09 3.56 -10.97
C VAL A 240 -2.46 2.21 -10.35
N THR A 241 -3.76 1.88 -10.37
CA THR A 241 -4.37 0.74 -9.68
C THR A 241 -3.94 -0.64 -10.18
N GLY A 242 -3.61 -0.77 -11.47
CA GLY A 242 -3.26 -2.05 -12.06
C GLY A 242 -2.11 -2.00 -13.03
N TYR A 243 -1.58 -3.18 -13.39
CA TYR A 243 -0.55 -3.31 -14.39
C TYR A 243 -0.51 -4.69 -15.05
N LYS A 244 0.08 -4.73 -16.24
CA LYS A 244 0.52 -5.96 -16.91
C LYS A 244 2.03 -5.99 -17.00
N ALA A 245 2.63 -7.14 -16.75
CA ALA A 245 4.03 -7.39 -17.04
C ALA A 245 4.15 -8.10 -18.39
N LYS A 246 4.83 -7.47 -19.37
CA LYS A 246 5.06 -8.05 -20.70
C LYS A 246 6.50 -7.78 -21.12
N ASN A 247 7.26 -8.84 -21.43
CA ASN A 247 8.64 -8.75 -21.88
C ASN A 247 9.53 -7.91 -20.93
N GLY A 248 9.38 -8.12 -19.61
CA GLY A 248 10.11 -7.37 -18.58
C GLY A 248 9.68 -5.92 -18.38
N ARG A 249 8.65 -5.44 -19.10
CA ARG A 249 8.09 -4.08 -18.96
C ARG A 249 6.82 -4.10 -18.13
N ILE A 250 6.66 -3.07 -17.29
CA ILE A 250 5.43 -2.77 -16.56
C ILE A 250 4.59 -1.83 -17.42
N ILE A 251 3.38 -2.27 -17.77
CA ILE A 251 2.40 -1.49 -18.54
C ILE A 251 1.28 -1.11 -17.57
N PRO A 252 1.12 0.18 -17.21
CA PRO A 252 0.05 0.63 -16.33
C PRO A 252 -1.33 0.32 -16.94
N ILE A 253 -2.28 -0.11 -16.11
CA ILE A 253 -3.68 -0.40 -16.46
C ILE A 253 -4.59 0.23 -15.40
N GLY A 254 -5.61 0.97 -15.85
CA GLY A 254 -6.49 1.74 -14.97
C GLY A 254 -5.96 3.15 -14.72
N ASP A 255 -6.54 3.84 -13.75
CA ASP A 255 -6.16 5.18 -13.34
C ASP A 255 -5.65 5.21 -11.90
N PRO A 256 -5.01 6.31 -11.48
CA PRO A 256 -4.60 6.51 -10.11
C PRO A 256 -5.82 6.77 -9.22
N ASN A 257 -5.82 6.17 -8.03
CA ASN A 257 -6.94 6.28 -7.09
C ASN A 257 -6.48 6.61 -5.65
N THR A 258 -7.42 7.03 -4.81
CA THR A 258 -7.16 7.44 -3.42
C THR A 258 -6.69 6.27 -2.56
N GLU A 259 -7.37 5.12 -2.62
CA GLU A 259 -7.00 3.92 -1.85
C GLU A 259 -5.56 3.47 -2.10
N THR A 260 -5.19 3.18 -3.35
CA THR A 260 -3.87 2.66 -3.72
C THR A 260 -2.76 3.64 -3.37
N THR A 261 -3.00 4.94 -3.62
CA THR A 261 -2.03 5.98 -3.28
C THR A 261 -1.87 6.10 -1.75
N SER A 262 -2.96 6.00 -0.99
CA SER A 262 -2.92 6.02 0.47
C SER A 262 -2.20 4.80 1.04
N MET A 263 -2.51 3.59 0.55
CA MET A 263 -1.81 2.37 0.93
C MET A 263 -0.31 2.44 0.61
N THR A 264 0.06 3.02 -0.54
CA THR A 264 1.47 3.21 -0.91
C THR A 264 2.18 4.17 0.04
N ALA A 265 1.56 5.30 0.38
CA ALA A 265 2.13 6.22 1.37
C ALA A 265 2.29 5.55 2.75
N ILE A 266 1.28 4.81 3.22
CA ILE A 266 1.35 4.03 4.47
C ILE A 266 2.48 3.00 4.41
N ALA A 267 2.62 2.30 3.29
CA ALA A 267 3.60 1.24 3.10
C ALA A 267 5.05 1.71 3.27
N PHE A 268 5.38 2.91 2.77
CA PHE A 268 6.74 3.46 2.83
C PHE A 268 7.00 4.34 4.06
N LEU A 269 5.96 4.95 4.66
CA LEU A 269 6.14 5.97 5.70
C LEU A 269 5.64 5.56 7.08
N GLY A 270 4.74 4.58 7.17
CA GLY A 270 4.16 4.14 8.44
C GLY A 270 4.69 2.79 8.92
N PHE A 271 4.35 2.48 10.17
CA PHE A 271 4.39 1.15 10.77
C PHE A 271 3.08 0.83 11.51
N PRO A 272 2.74 -0.46 11.73
CA PRO A 272 1.49 -0.85 12.40
C PRO A 272 1.37 -0.37 13.85
N LYS A 273 2.47 -0.03 14.51
CA LYS A 273 2.50 0.38 15.93
C LYS A 273 2.44 1.90 16.14
N ASP A 274 2.29 2.66 15.06
CA ASP A 274 2.38 4.13 15.09
C ASP A 274 1.01 4.82 15.24
N ASP A 275 -0.05 4.08 15.59
CA ASP A 275 -1.43 4.57 15.77
C ASP A 275 -2.02 4.21 17.14
#